data_AF-A0A151IUP1-F1
#
_entry.id   AF-A0A151IUP1-F1
#
_cell.length_a   1.000
_cell.length_b   1.000
_cell.length_c   1.000
_cell.angle_alpha   90.00
_cell.angle_beta   90.00
_cell.angle_gamma   90.00
#
_symmetry.space_group_name_H-M   'P 1'
#
loop_
_entity.id
_entity.type
_entity.pdbx_description
1 polymer ?
#
loop_
_entity_poly.entity_id
_entity_poly.type
_entity_poly.pdbx_seq_one_letter_code
_entity_poly.pdbx_strand_id
1 'polypeptide(L)'
;MKRSYRTGRYDSLSGVGTICGARTGKVLHMPGRNKYCSICIKAEKLNKEPAIHKCYKNWGRDCSSTSMGADTIVEGFKKSVKEHGVIYSTFIADGDSSVYRKIIQANPYPDVFIEKIECRNHLLRNLAIKIKDIAKTKGRLGKLRHVIDSRILRIRTAVTKAVQYRLEEQTSMQEKIVSLKLDLNNVISHVFGKHNKYAKIGYFCDGSQKENEENYIPQLKKCGLYEKLQNILKYLTWNAKSLLQNKDSNRVETFKSNIKMYWWKKN
;
A
#
# COMPACT_ATOMS: atom_id res chain seq x y z
N MET A 1 7.48 6.25 14.12
CA MET A 1 7.40 5.19 13.10
C MET A 1 8.12 3.98 13.66
N LYS A 2 7.46 2.82 13.77
CA LYS A 2 8.10 1.58 14.22
C LYS A 2 8.90 1.01 13.04
N ARG A 3 10.19 0.78 13.22
CA ARG A 3 11.05 0.22 12.17
C ARG A 3 11.36 -1.23 12.53
N SER A 4 11.10 -2.13 11.59
CA SER A 4 11.55 -3.52 11.69
C SER A 4 12.82 -3.64 10.87
N TYR A 5 13.95 -3.80 11.54
CA TYR A 5 15.20 -4.20 10.90
C TYR A 5 15.37 -5.73 11.06
N ARG A 6 16.23 -6.34 10.25
CA ARG A 6 16.58 -7.77 10.38
C ARG A 6 17.15 -8.10 11.77
N THR A 7 17.64 -7.10 12.51
CA THR A 7 18.30 -7.19 13.82
C THR A 7 17.47 -6.71 15.00
N GLY A 8 16.20 -6.32 14.83
CA GLY A 8 15.33 -5.96 15.96
C GLY A 8 14.24 -4.92 15.67
N ARG A 9 13.49 -4.57 16.73
CA ARG A 9 12.43 -3.55 16.74
C ARG A 9 12.99 -2.24 17.26
N TYR A 10 12.91 -1.17 16.47
CA TYR A 10 13.33 0.17 16.88
C TYR A 10 12.16 1.15 16.80
N ASP A 11 11.85 1.80 17.93
CA ASP A 11 10.85 2.87 17.99
C ASP A 11 11.50 4.23 17.76
N SER A 12 11.08 4.92 16.69
CA SER A 12 11.65 6.24 16.40
C SER A 12 11.24 7.27 17.46
N LEU A 13 12.20 8.11 17.85
CA LEU A 13 11.97 9.25 18.76
C LEU A 13 11.28 10.42 18.06
N SER A 14 11.35 10.48 16.73
CA SER A 14 10.65 11.48 15.93
C SER A 14 9.87 10.84 14.78
N GLY A 15 8.82 11.50 14.32
CA GLY A 15 7.99 11.08 13.21
C GLY A 15 7.50 12.27 12.41
N VAL A 16 7.42 12.11 11.08
CA VAL A 16 6.89 13.13 10.18
C VAL A 16 5.77 12.50 9.36
N GLY A 17 4.63 13.18 9.33
CA GLY A 17 3.56 12.95 8.37
C GLY A 17 3.66 13.98 7.26
N THR A 18 3.26 13.59 6.04
CA THR A 18 3.26 14.50 4.89
C THR A 18 1.99 14.29 4.09
N ILE A 19 1.32 15.39 3.75
CA ILE A 19 0.21 15.44 2.80
C ILE A 19 0.69 16.17 1.55
N CYS A 20 0.52 15.55 0.39
CA CYS A 20 0.80 16.17 -0.90
C CYS A 20 -0.46 16.17 -1.75
N GLY A 21 -0.68 17.26 -2.49
CA GLY A 21 -1.77 17.32 -3.46
C GLY A 21 -1.54 16.34 -4.60
N ALA A 22 -2.46 15.40 -4.82
CA ALA A 22 -2.31 14.38 -5.86
C ALA A 22 -2.21 14.97 -7.28
N ARG A 23 -2.95 16.06 -7.54
CA ARG A 23 -2.94 16.77 -8.83
C ARG A 23 -1.74 17.73 -8.96
N THR A 24 -1.48 18.52 -7.92
CA THR A 24 -0.47 19.59 -7.98
C THR A 24 0.95 19.10 -7.70
N GLY A 25 1.10 17.96 -7.03
CA GLY A 25 2.37 17.46 -6.54
C GLY A 25 2.98 18.28 -5.40
N LYS A 26 2.34 19.37 -4.96
CA LYS A 26 2.83 20.26 -3.91
C LYS A 26 2.61 19.66 -2.53
N VAL A 27 3.55 19.92 -1.62
CA VAL A 27 3.40 19.59 -0.20
C VAL A 27 2.39 20.57 0.40
N LEU A 28 1.33 20.04 1.00
CA LEU A 28 0.29 20.83 1.66
C LEU A 28 0.51 20.86 3.18
N HIS A 29 1.01 19.76 3.75
CA HIS A 29 1.17 19.67 5.20
C HIS A 29 2.35 18.78 5.57
N MET A 30 3.20 19.23 6.50
CA MET A 30 4.37 18.48 6.98
C MET A 30 4.78 18.77 8.44
N PRO A 31 3.95 18.50 9.47
CA PRO A 31 4.39 18.60 10.85
C PRO A 31 5.35 17.48 11.25
N GLY A 32 6.20 17.81 12.22
CA GLY A 32 7.00 16.83 12.96
C GLY A 32 6.39 16.56 14.34
N ARG A 33 6.50 15.30 14.78
CA ARG A 33 6.32 14.89 16.17
C ARG A 33 7.64 14.42 16.73
N ASN A 34 7.97 14.84 17.94
CA ASN A 34 9.23 14.55 18.59
C ASN A 34 9.05 14.24 20.07
N LYS A 35 9.61 13.11 20.51
CA LYS A 35 9.66 12.64 21.89
C LYS A 35 10.90 13.09 22.64
N TYR A 36 11.93 13.52 21.92
CA TYR A 36 13.27 13.71 22.45
C TYR A 36 13.68 15.18 22.47
N CYS A 37 14.18 15.62 23.61
CA CYS A 37 14.93 16.85 23.76
C CYS A 37 16.10 16.59 24.70
N SER A 38 17.33 16.86 24.26
CA SER A 38 18.56 16.60 25.03
C SER A 38 18.60 17.43 26.31
N ILE A 39 18.17 18.69 26.27
CA ILE A 39 18.17 19.61 27.40
C ILE A 39 17.17 19.12 28.47
N CYS A 40 15.93 18.80 28.08
CA CYS A 40 14.93 18.24 29.00
C CYS A 40 15.38 16.91 29.61
N ILE A 41 15.97 16.01 28.82
CA ILE A 41 16.39 14.69 29.31
C ILE A 41 17.57 14.81 30.27
N LYS A 42 18.51 15.72 30.01
CA LYS A 42 19.63 15.97 30.92
C LYS A 42 19.14 16.55 32.25
N ALA A 43 18.19 17.49 32.21
CA ALA A 43 17.61 18.10 33.38
C ALA A 43 16.84 17.08 34.25
N GLU A 44 16.01 16.24 33.62
CA GLU A 44 15.28 15.14 34.26
C GLU A 44 16.24 14.15 34.94
N LYS A 45 17.33 13.74 34.27
CA LYS A 45 18.35 12.86 34.87
C LYS A 45 19.06 13.46 36.08
N LEU A 46 19.19 14.78 36.11
CA LEU A 46 19.85 15.51 37.19
C LEU A 46 18.86 15.98 38.27
N ASN A 47 17.56 15.65 38.16
CA ASN A 47 16.49 16.18 38.99
C ASN A 47 16.54 17.71 39.12
N LYS A 48 16.79 18.40 38.00
CA LYS A 48 16.84 19.86 37.92
C LYS A 48 15.84 20.37 36.89
N GLU A 49 15.45 21.62 37.03
CA GLU A 49 14.70 22.32 36.00
C GLU A 49 15.54 22.46 34.71
N PRO A 50 14.93 22.29 33.52
CA PRO A 50 15.64 22.44 32.26
C PRO A 50 16.06 23.89 32.06
N ALA A 51 17.29 24.07 31.56
CA ALA A 51 17.76 25.38 31.09
C ALA A 51 16.78 25.95 30.06
N ILE A 52 16.62 27.28 30.03
CA ILE A 52 15.74 27.97 29.08
C ILE A 52 16.18 27.63 27.66
N HIS A 53 15.27 27.04 26.88
CA HIS A 53 15.53 26.68 25.49
C HIS A 53 14.23 26.55 24.70
N LYS A 54 14.34 26.61 23.37
CA LYS A 54 13.22 26.31 22.47
C LYS A 54 13.03 24.79 22.39
N CYS A 55 12.08 24.27 23.17
CA CYS A 55 11.77 22.85 23.19
C CYS A 55 10.90 22.45 21.99
N TYR A 56 11.37 21.48 21.20
CA TYR A 56 10.61 20.90 20.09
C TYR A 56 9.96 19.56 20.46
N LYS A 57 10.02 19.15 21.75
CA LYS A 57 9.33 17.96 22.24
C LYS A 57 7.83 18.26 22.31
N ASN A 58 7.05 17.56 21.49
CA ASN A 58 5.60 17.75 21.37
C ASN A 58 4.85 16.41 21.32
N TRP A 59 5.51 15.33 21.74
CA TRP A 59 4.94 13.99 21.79
C TRP A 59 5.35 13.29 23.09
N GLY A 60 4.39 12.60 23.73
CA GLY A 60 4.64 11.87 24.97
C GLY A 60 5.65 10.73 24.78
N ARG A 61 6.49 10.48 25.80
CA ARG A 61 7.50 9.41 25.77
C ARG A 61 6.82 8.03 25.64
N ASP A 62 5.74 7.84 26.41
CA ASP A 62 4.95 6.60 26.48
C ASP A 62 3.93 6.45 25.35
N CYS A 63 3.68 7.51 24.58
CA CYS A 63 2.77 7.47 23.44
C CYS A 63 3.41 6.71 22.28
N SER A 64 2.66 5.85 21.58
CA SER A 64 3.22 5.03 20.48
C SER A 64 3.90 5.87 19.40
N SER A 65 5.11 5.45 18.99
CA SER A 65 5.83 6.08 17.89
C SER A 65 5.14 5.89 16.54
N THR A 66 4.34 4.83 16.34
CA THR A 66 3.56 4.66 15.09
C THR A 66 2.45 5.69 14.96
N SER A 67 1.88 6.12 16.09
CA SER A 67 0.79 7.10 16.12
C SER A 67 1.22 8.51 15.71
N MET A 68 2.50 8.86 15.86
CA MET A 68 3.04 10.19 15.47
C MET A 68 2.71 10.56 14.02
N GLY A 69 2.91 9.63 13.09
CA GLY A 69 2.64 9.88 11.67
C GLY A 69 1.15 10.04 11.40
N ALA A 70 0.32 9.18 11.99
CA ALA A 70 -1.13 9.25 11.82
C ALA A 70 -1.72 10.54 12.39
N ASP A 71 -1.27 10.94 13.57
CA ASP A 71 -1.68 12.18 14.24
C ASP A 71 -1.36 13.41 13.39
N THR A 72 -0.15 13.44 12.83
CA THR A 72 0.28 14.48 11.91
C THR A 72 -0.61 14.59 10.67
N ILE A 73 -1.04 13.46 10.10
CA ILE A 73 -1.95 13.48 8.95
C ILE A 73 -3.33 13.99 9.37
N VAL A 74 -3.87 13.53 10.50
CA VAL A 74 -5.16 14.01 11.02
C VAL A 74 -5.14 15.51 11.28
N GLU A 75 -4.06 16.04 11.86
CA GLU A 75 -3.85 17.48 12.01
C GLU A 75 -4.00 18.21 10.67
N GLY A 76 -3.35 17.70 9.62
CA GLY A 76 -3.42 18.32 8.29
C GLY A 76 -4.80 18.29 7.66
N PHE A 77 -5.57 17.23 7.91
CA PHE A 77 -6.97 17.16 7.48
C PHE A 77 -7.85 18.17 8.24
N LYS A 78 -7.60 18.41 9.53
CA LYS A 78 -8.36 19.41 10.32
C LYS A 78 -8.04 20.85 9.92
N LYS A 79 -6.81 21.10 9.48
CA LYS A 79 -6.33 22.45 9.16
C LYS A 79 -6.50 22.84 7.70
N SER A 80 -6.76 21.89 6.81
CA SER A 80 -6.83 22.08 5.35
C SER A 80 -7.72 23.26 4.90
N VAL A 81 -8.93 23.36 5.44
CA VAL A 81 -9.88 24.42 5.09
C VAL A 81 -9.37 25.77 5.57
N LYS A 82 -8.85 25.84 6.80
CA LYS A 82 -8.34 27.08 7.39
C LYS A 82 -7.06 27.58 6.71
N GLU A 83 -6.12 26.67 6.41
CA GLU A 83 -4.80 27.03 5.89
C GLU A 83 -4.79 27.20 4.36
N HIS A 84 -5.67 26.49 3.65
CA HIS A 84 -5.61 26.39 2.19
C HIS A 84 -6.96 26.55 1.49
N GLY A 85 -8.07 26.64 2.23
CA GLY A 85 -9.41 26.74 1.64
C GLY A 85 -9.83 25.49 0.85
N VAL A 86 -9.25 24.32 1.15
CA VAL A 86 -9.53 23.08 0.39
C VAL A 86 -10.00 21.94 1.29
N ILE A 87 -10.85 21.10 0.71
CA ILE A 87 -11.32 19.85 1.33
C ILE A 87 -10.59 18.67 0.69
N TYR A 88 -10.11 17.74 1.51
CA TYR A 88 -9.50 16.50 1.04
C TYR A 88 -10.54 15.38 0.95
N SER A 89 -11.24 15.27 -0.18
CA SER A 89 -12.26 14.24 -0.42
C SER A 89 -11.69 12.85 -0.73
N THR A 90 -10.38 12.74 -1.02
CA THR A 90 -9.74 11.48 -1.39
C THR A 90 -8.41 11.31 -0.66
N PHE A 91 -8.21 10.13 -0.07
CA PHE A 91 -7.00 9.73 0.62
C PHE A 91 -6.32 8.57 -0.11
N ILE A 92 -5.17 8.84 -0.73
CA ILE A 92 -4.34 7.84 -1.41
C ILE A 92 -3.23 7.42 -0.45
N ALA A 93 -3.21 6.15 -0.06
CA ALA A 93 -2.22 5.64 0.89
C ALA A 93 -1.85 4.19 0.62
N ASP A 94 -0.82 3.73 1.31
CA ASP A 94 -0.57 2.30 1.47
C ASP A 94 -1.69 1.65 2.30
N GLY A 95 -1.74 0.32 2.28
CA GLY A 95 -2.79 -0.46 2.94
C GLY A 95 -2.85 -0.36 4.47
N ASP A 96 -2.14 0.58 5.10
CA ASP A 96 -2.24 0.84 6.54
C ASP A 96 -3.60 1.50 6.86
N SER A 97 -4.54 0.67 7.30
CA SER A 97 -5.90 1.09 7.64
C SER A 97 -5.97 1.94 8.91
N SER A 98 -4.89 2.01 9.70
CA SER A 98 -4.91 2.70 11.00
C SER A 98 -4.99 4.22 10.86
N VAL A 99 -4.37 4.79 9.83
CA VAL A 99 -4.40 6.25 9.57
C VAL A 99 -5.77 6.67 9.07
N TYR A 100 -6.30 5.97 8.07
CA TYR A 100 -7.61 6.27 7.50
C TYR A 100 -8.72 6.21 8.54
N ARG A 101 -8.72 5.20 9.41
CA ARG A 101 -9.68 5.10 10.52
C ARG A 101 -9.64 6.32 11.44
N LYS A 102 -8.44 6.83 11.76
CA LYS A 102 -8.30 8.03 12.60
C LYS A 102 -8.79 9.30 11.89
N ILE A 103 -8.61 9.40 10.57
CA ILE A 103 -9.16 10.51 9.77
C ILE A 103 -10.68 10.50 9.84
N ILE A 104 -11.31 9.35 9.60
CA ILE A 104 -12.78 9.22 9.67
C ILE A 104 -13.30 9.53 11.08
N GLN A 105 -12.66 9.00 12.12
CA GLN A 105 -13.03 9.29 13.52
C GLN A 105 -12.87 10.76 13.89
N ALA A 106 -11.90 11.45 13.31
CA ALA A 106 -11.69 12.87 13.54
C ALA A 106 -12.76 13.76 12.86
N ASN A 107 -13.55 13.19 11.94
CA ASN A 107 -14.58 13.85 11.14
C ASN A 107 -14.21 15.30 10.76
N PRO A 108 -13.11 15.50 10.00
CA PRO A 108 -12.62 16.84 9.69
C PRO A 108 -13.60 17.66 8.83
N TYR A 109 -14.52 16.97 8.14
CA TYR A 109 -15.48 17.55 7.21
C TYR A 109 -16.87 16.91 7.45
N PRO A 110 -17.81 17.59 8.14
CA PRO A 110 -19.08 16.98 8.57
C PRO A 110 -19.91 16.32 7.46
N ASP A 111 -19.93 16.91 6.26
CA ASP A 111 -20.80 16.47 5.15
C ASP A 111 -20.03 15.81 3.99
N VAL A 112 -18.77 15.42 4.21
CA VAL A 112 -17.90 14.91 3.14
C VAL A 112 -17.41 13.50 3.46
N PHE A 113 -17.80 12.56 2.60
CA PHE A 113 -17.22 11.23 2.61
C PHE A 113 -15.80 11.27 2.03
N ILE A 114 -14.81 10.90 2.84
CA ILE A 114 -13.42 10.81 2.40
C ILE A 114 -13.19 9.44 1.77
N GLU A 115 -13.03 9.37 0.46
CA GLU A 115 -12.77 8.12 -0.24
C GLU A 115 -11.32 7.65 0.00
N LYS A 116 -11.14 6.38 0.39
CA LYS A 116 -9.82 5.74 0.40
C LYS A 116 -9.51 5.11 -0.96
N ILE A 117 -8.35 5.45 -1.51
CA ILE A 117 -7.76 4.77 -2.68
C ILE A 117 -6.47 4.08 -2.25
N GLU A 118 -6.41 2.77 -2.49
CA GLU A 118 -5.20 1.98 -2.23
C GLU A 118 -4.13 2.26 -3.28
N CYS A 119 -2.88 2.42 -2.84
CA CYS A 119 -1.74 2.59 -3.73
C CYS A 119 -1.55 1.34 -4.61
N ARG A 120 -1.62 1.51 -5.93
CA ARG A 120 -1.44 0.43 -6.92
C ARG A 120 -0.13 -0.32 -6.71
N ASN A 121 0.97 0.39 -6.48
CA ASN A 121 2.28 -0.23 -6.31
C ASN A 121 2.32 -1.12 -5.07
N HIS A 122 1.65 -0.71 -3.99
CA HIS A 122 1.50 -1.52 -2.78
C HIS A 122 0.63 -2.75 -3.01
N LEU A 123 -0.50 -2.61 -3.72
CA LEU A 123 -1.35 -3.76 -4.07
C LEU A 123 -0.57 -4.81 -4.88
N LEU A 124 0.15 -4.41 -5.92
CA LEU A 124 0.94 -5.31 -6.77
C LEU A 124 2.15 -5.90 -6.03
N ARG A 125 2.79 -5.14 -5.14
CA ARG A 125 3.88 -5.64 -4.29
C ARG A 125 3.37 -6.68 -3.29
N ASN A 126 2.25 -6.40 -2.63
CA ASN A 126 1.62 -7.31 -1.67
C ASN A 126 1.18 -8.61 -2.34
N LEU A 127 0.63 -8.53 -3.56
CA LEU A 127 0.35 -9.70 -4.40
C LEU A 127 1.59 -10.57 -4.57
N ALA A 128 2.69 -9.98 -5.05
CA ALA A 128 3.92 -10.71 -5.32
C ALA A 128 4.52 -11.33 -4.05
N ILE A 129 4.51 -10.60 -2.93
CA ILE A 129 4.99 -11.10 -1.63
C ILE A 129 4.16 -12.32 -1.19
N LYS A 130 2.83 -12.23 -1.20
CA LYS A 130 1.96 -13.33 -0.76
C LYS A 130 2.12 -14.58 -1.63
N ILE A 131 2.27 -14.42 -2.94
CA ILE A 131 2.54 -15.56 -3.84
C ILE A 131 3.92 -16.13 -3.57
N LYS A 132 4.93 -15.28 -3.31
CA LYS A 132 6.29 -15.71 -2.98
C LYS A 132 6.34 -16.50 -1.66
N ASP A 133 5.51 -16.15 -0.68
CA ASP A 133 5.40 -16.91 0.57
C ASP A 133 4.86 -18.32 0.34
N ILE A 134 3.89 -18.47 -0.59
CA ILE A 134 3.45 -19.79 -1.06
C ILE A 134 4.58 -20.50 -1.79
N ALA A 135 5.29 -19.83 -2.70
CA ALA A 135 6.38 -20.46 -3.44
C ALA A 135 7.53 -20.93 -2.52
N LYS A 136 7.81 -20.21 -1.43
CA LYS A 136 8.94 -20.50 -0.53
C LYS A 136 8.60 -21.41 0.65
N THR A 137 7.36 -21.84 0.82
CA THR A 137 7.03 -22.76 1.93
C THR A 137 7.75 -24.10 1.73
N LYS A 138 8.51 -24.55 2.73
CA LYS A 138 9.21 -25.85 2.71
C LYS A 138 8.20 -27.02 2.63
N GLY A 139 8.55 -28.09 1.92
CA GLY A 139 7.75 -29.32 1.88
C GLY A 139 7.81 -30.10 0.55
N ARG A 140 6.98 -31.14 0.43
CA ARG A 140 6.99 -32.14 -0.67
C ARG A 140 6.57 -31.62 -2.06
N LEU A 141 6.15 -30.36 -2.18
CA LEU A 141 5.63 -29.76 -3.43
C LEU A 141 6.67 -28.90 -4.17
N GLY A 142 7.96 -29.18 -4.01
CA GLY A 142 9.07 -28.33 -4.51
C GLY A 142 8.96 -27.98 -6.00
N LYS A 143 8.65 -28.96 -6.87
CA LYS A 143 8.49 -28.75 -8.32
C LYS A 143 7.39 -27.73 -8.64
N LEU A 144 6.18 -27.94 -8.11
CA LEU A 144 5.05 -27.01 -8.33
C LEU A 144 5.32 -25.62 -7.74
N ARG A 145 5.97 -25.55 -6.59
CA ARG A 145 6.32 -24.28 -5.96
C ARG A 145 7.37 -23.50 -6.77
N HIS A 146 8.32 -24.18 -7.39
CA HIS A 146 9.26 -23.56 -8.34
C HIS A 146 8.53 -22.98 -9.56
N VAL A 147 7.53 -23.71 -10.09
CA VAL A 147 6.67 -23.20 -11.18
C VAL A 147 5.88 -21.97 -10.74
N ILE A 148 5.39 -21.92 -9.50
CA ILE A 148 4.74 -20.72 -8.95
C ILE A 148 5.72 -19.55 -8.87
N ASP A 149 6.93 -19.76 -8.33
CA ASP A 149 7.96 -18.72 -8.19
C ASP A 149 8.32 -18.09 -9.54
N SER A 150 8.53 -18.93 -10.57
CA SER A 150 8.89 -18.48 -11.91
C SER A 150 7.76 -17.71 -12.61
N ARG A 151 6.51 -17.89 -12.20
CA ARG A 151 5.33 -17.23 -12.80
C ARG A 151 4.86 -15.98 -12.06
N ILE A 152 5.46 -15.60 -10.93
CA ILE A 152 5.03 -14.41 -10.14
C ILE A 152 4.97 -13.13 -10.99
N LEU A 153 6.00 -12.88 -11.80
CA LEU A 153 6.03 -11.71 -12.68
C LEU A 153 4.95 -11.79 -13.76
N ARG A 154 4.70 -12.98 -14.31
CA ARG A 154 3.64 -13.21 -15.31
C ARG A 154 2.25 -12.94 -14.72
N ILE A 155 2.00 -13.33 -13.46
CA ILE A 155 0.77 -12.98 -12.72
C ILE A 155 0.64 -11.46 -12.54
N ARG A 156 1.72 -10.78 -12.14
CA ARG A 156 1.70 -9.32 -11.95
C ARG A 156 1.47 -8.58 -13.26
N THR A 157 2.15 -8.96 -14.34
CA THR A 157 1.95 -8.41 -15.68
C THR A 157 0.53 -8.64 -16.15
N ALA A 158 -0.02 -9.83 -15.90
CA ALA A 158 -1.39 -10.16 -16.22
C ALA A 158 -2.40 -9.19 -15.57
N VAL A 159 -2.25 -8.94 -14.26
CA VAL A 159 -3.07 -7.95 -13.55
C VAL A 159 -2.91 -6.55 -14.15
N THR A 160 -1.68 -6.10 -14.40
CA THR A 160 -1.43 -4.76 -14.95
C THR A 160 -2.05 -4.58 -16.33
N LYS A 161 -1.92 -5.57 -17.22
CA LYS A 161 -2.52 -5.55 -18.56
C LYS A 161 -4.05 -5.51 -18.49
N ALA A 162 -4.65 -6.25 -17.55
CA ALA A 162 -6.09 -6.19 -17.32
C ALA A 162 -6.55 -4.80 -16.93
N VAL A 163 -5.87 -4.17 -15.97
CA VAL A 163 -6.19 -2.80 -15.56
C VAL A 163 -6.04 -1.83 -16.72
N GLN A 164 -4.97 -1.93 -17.50
CA GLN A 164 -4.74 -1.05 -18.65
C GLN A 164 -5.85 -1.19 -19.70
N TYR A 165 -6.17 -2.41 -20.10
CA TYR A 165 -7.22 -2.65 -21.10
C TYR A 165 -8.58 -2.12 -20.63
N ARG A 166 -8.97 -2.40 -19.38
CA ARG A 166 -10.24 -1.90 -18.84
C ARG A 166 -10.28 -0.38 -18.72
N LEU A 167 -9.13 0.28 -18.57
CA LEU A 167 -9.06 1.74 -18.56
C LEU A 167 -9.36 2.35 -19.94
N GLU A 168 -8.89 1.69 -21.01
CA GLU A 168 -9.03 2.12 -22.41
C GLU A 168 -10.45 1.90 -22.97
N GLU A 169 -11.24 0.97 -22.39
CA GLU A 169 -12.63 0.73 -22.79
C GLU A 169 -13.53 1.97 -22.60
N GLN A 170 -14.44 2.22 -23.54
CA GLN A 170 -15.43 3.31 -23.47
C GLN A 170 -16.72 2.87 -22.75
N THR A 171 -16.56 2.37 -21.53
CA THR A 171 -17.65 1.88 -20.67
C THR A 171 -17.68 2.61 -19.33
N SER A 172 -18.78 2.48 -18.59
CA SER A 172 -18.91 3.10 -17.27
C SER A 172 -17.88 2.54 -16.29
N MET A 173 -17.53 3.33 -15.27
CA MET A 173 -16.61 2.88 -14.23
C MET A 173 -17.13 1.64 -13.48
N GLN A 174 -18.45 1.49 -13.34
CA GLN A 174 -19.06 0.33 -12.69
C GLN A 174 -18.87 -0.94 -13.54
N GLU A 175 -19.10 -0.86 -14.85
CA GLU A 175 -18.88 -1.99 -15.76
C GLU A 175 -17.41 -2.39 -15.79
N LYS A 176 -16.49 -1.42 -15.88
CA LYS A 176 -15.04 -1.68 -15.80
C LYS A 176 -14.64 -2.40 -14.52
N ILE A 177 -15.24 -2.04 -13.37
CA ILE A 177 -14.98 -2.73 -12.09
C ILE A 177 -15.47 -4.17 -12.15
N VAL A 178 -16.69 -4.43 -12.65
CA VAL A 178 -17.25 -5.78 -12.75
C VAL A 178 -16.39 -6.63 -13.67
N SER A 179 -16.06 -6.12 -14.86
CA SER A 179 -15.24 -6.82 -15.84
C SER A 179 -13.81 -7.07 -15.33
N LEU A 180 -13.18 -6.11 -14.67
CA LEU A 180 -11.86 -6.32 -14.06
C LEU A 180 -11.89 -7.41 -12.97
N LYS A 181 -12.96 -7.50 -12.16
CA LYS A 181 -13.09 -8.57 -11.17
C LYS A 181 -13.14 -9.95 -11.84
N LEU A 182 -13.83 -10.07 -12.97
CA LEU A 182 -13.87 -11.31 -13.76
C LEU A 182 -12.49 -11.65 -14.31
N ASP A 183 -11.77 -10.67 -14.86
CA ASP A 183 -10.42 -10.84 -15.37
C ASP A 183 -9.47 -11.35 -14.29
N LEU A 184 -9.47 -10.71 -13.11
CA LEU A 184 -8.62 -11.05 -11.97
C LEU A 184 -8.86 -12.49 -11.47
N ASN A 185 -10.10 -12.96 -11.47
CA ASN A 185 -10.44 -14.35 -11.10
C ASN A 185 -9.89 -15.37 -12.13
N ASN A 186 -9.73 -14.95 -13.38
CA ASN A 186 -9.21 -15.80 -14.45
C ASN A 186 -7.68 -15.80 -14.56
N VAL A 187 -6.98 -14.81 -13.96
CA VAL A 187 -5.52 -14.67 -14.05
C VAL A 187 -4.77 -15.95 -13.70
N ILE A 188 -5.11 -16.63 -12.59
CA ILE A 188 -4.40 -17.86 -12.19
C ILE A 188 -4.65 -18.97 -13.20
N SER A 189 -5.91 -19.18 -13.62
CA SER A 189 -6.25 -20.19 -14.62
C SER A 189 -5.43 -20.00 -15.90
N HIS A 190 -5.40 -18.77 -16.42
CA HIS A 190 -4.68 -18.43 -17.63
C HIS A 190 -3.16 -18.57 -17.47
N VAL A 191 -2.58 -17.99 -16.42
CA VAL A 191 -1.13 -18.00 -16.21
C VAL A 191 -0.57 -19.41 -16.04
N PHE A 192 -1.36 -20.37 -15.53
CA PHE A 192 -0.96 -21.76 -15.33
C PHE A 192 -1.44 -22.73 -16.44
N GLY A 193 -1.84 -22.20 -17.61
CA GLY A 193 -2.05 -22.99 -18.84
C GLY A 193 -3.49 -23.43 -19.11
N LYS A 194 -4.48 -22.93 -18.37
CA LYS A 194 -5.90 -23.14 -18.70
C LYS A 194 -6.44 -21.94 -19.47
N HIS A 195 -6.53 -22.11 -20.79
CA HIS A 195 -7.12 -21.15 -21.73
C HIS A 195 -8.56 -21.57 -22.04
N ASN A 196 -9.53 -21.15 -21.22
CA ASN A 196 -10.96 -21.37 -21.49
C ASN A 196 -11.46 -20.43 -22.61
N LYS A 197 -12.49 -20.85 -23.37
CA LYS A 197 -13.14 -20.00 -24.40
C LYS A 197 -13.66 -18.66 -23.85
N TYR A 198 -14.07 -18.62 -22.58
CA TYR A 198 -14.45 -17.40 -21.83
C TYR A 198 -13.26 -16.50 -21.43
N ALA A 199 -12.02 -16.98 -21.59
CA ALA A 199 -10.79 -16.20 -21.44
C ALA A 199 -10.26 -15.66 -22.77
N LYS A 200 -11.08 -15.63 -23.83
CA LYS A 200 -10.88 -14.73 -24.98
C LYS A 200 -11.03 -13.30 -24.52
N ILE A 201 -10.00 -12.84 -23.85
CA ILE A 201 -9.83 -11.49 -23.42
C ILE A 201 -8.68 -11.01 -24.28
N GLY A 202 -8.95 -10.17 -25.28
CA GLY A 202 -8.03 -9.87 -26.40
C GLY A 202 -6.62 -9.40 -26.00
N TYR A 203 -6.42 -9.01 -24.74
CA TYR A 203 -5.12 -8.60 -24.18
C TYR A 203 -4.36 -9.70 -23.41
N PHE A 204 -5.00 -10.85 -23.11
CA PHE A 204 -4.42 -11.99 -22.39
C PHE A 204 -4.00 -13.13 -23.30
N CYS A 205 -4.89 -13.52 -24.23
CA CYS A 205 -4.72 -14.70 -25.07
C CYS A 205 -5.70 -14.61 -26.26
N ASP A 206 -5.26 -15.03 -27.45
CA ASP A 206 -6.14 -15.29 -28.60
C ASP A 206 -6.88 -16.63 -28.48
N GLY A 207 -6.56 -17.40 -27.43
CA GLY A 207 -7.10 -18.74 -27.17
C GLY A 207 -6.21 -19.85 -27.74
N SER A 208 -5.10 -19.51 -28.40
CA SER A 208 -4.09 -20.48 -28.82
C SER A 208 -3.28 -20.95 -27.62
N GLN A 209 -3.23 -22.27 -27.42
CA GLN A 209 -2.26 -22.85 -26.50
C GLN A 209 -0.92 -22.84 -27.24
N LYS A 210 0.10 -22.23 -26.65
CA LYS A 210 1.45 -22.28 -27.23
C LYS A 210 1.91 -23.74 -27.27
N GLU A 211 2.59 -24.12 -28.35
CA GLU A 211 3.24 -25.43 -28.43
C GLU A 211 4.09 -25.66 -27.17
N ASN A 212 3.87 -26.81 -26.51
CA ASN A 212 4.52 -27.23 -25.27
C ASN A 212 4.14 -26.47 -23.96
N GLU A 213 3.05 -25.69 -23.92
CA GLU A 213 2.59 -25.11 -22.65
C GLU A 213 1.88 -26.16 -21.78
N GLU A 214 2.56 -26.62 -20.72
CA GLU A 214 1.97 -27.53 -19.72
C GLU A 214 0.88 -26.83 -18.88
N ASN A 215 -0.25 -27.51 -18.72
CA ASN A 215 -1.36 -27.07 -17.89
C ASN A 215 -1.20 -27.59 -16.45
N TYR A 216 -0.78 -26.70 -15.55
CA TYR A 216 -0.54 -27.03 -14.14
C TYR A 216 -1.81 -26.98 -13.27
N ILE A 217 -2.96 -26.54 -13.81
CA ILE A 217 -4.19 -26.37 -13.03
C ILE A 217 -4.66 -27.66 -12.34
N PRO A 218 -4.72 -28.84 -12.99
CA PRO A 218 -5.12 -30.08 -12.34
C PRO A 218 -4.22 -30.43 -11.15
N GLN A 219 -2.90 -30.29 -11.33
CA GLN A 219 -1.90 -30.58 -10.31
C GLN A 219 -2.01 -29.60 -9.12
N LEU A 220 -2.19 -28.31 -9.40
CA LEU A 220 -2.34 -27.26 -8.39
C LEU A 220 -3.62 -27.41 -7.56
N LYS A 221 -4.72 -27.84 -8.17
CA LYS A 221 -5.97 -28.15 -7.46
C LYS A 221 -5.83 -29.37 -6.57
N LYS A 222 -5.23 -30.45 -7.08
CA LYS A 222 -5.01 -31.69 -6.31
C LYS A 222 -4.23 -31.46 -5.00
N CYS A 223 -3.33 -30.47 -4.97
CA CYS A 223 -2.53 -30.13 -3.79
C CYS A 223 -3.00 -28.88 -3.02
N GLY A 224 -4.16 -28.30 -3.37
CA GLY A 224 -4.73 -27.14 -2.68
C GLY A 224 -3.95 -25.83 -2.87
N LEU A 225 -3.02 -25.77 -3.83
CA LEU A 225 -2.26 -24.55 -4.13
C LEU A 225 -3.06 -23.58 -5.00
N TYR A 226 -3.96 -24.08 -5.83
CA TYR A 226 -4.82 -23.26 -6.68
C TYR A 226 -5.72 -22.33 -5.85
N GLU A 227 -6.35 -22.85 -4.82
CA GLU A 227 -7.27 -22.14 -3.92
C GLU A 227 -6.51 -21.07 -3.12
N LYS A 228 -5.29 -21.38 -2.68
CA LYS A 228 -4.42 -20.41 -2.01
C LYS A 228 -4.06 -19.24 -2.93
N LEU A 229 -3.71 -19.52 -4.18
CA LEU A 229 -3.41 -18.49 -5.18
C LEU A 229 -4.67 -17.66 -5.50
N GLN A 230 -5.81 -18.30 -5.72
CA GLN A 230 -7.08 -17.63 -5.98
C GLN A 230 -7.50 -16.72 -4.82
N ASN A 231 -7.32 -17.16 -3.57
CA ASN A 231 -7.62 -16.34 -2.39
C ASN A 231 -6.76 -15.07 -2.32
N ILE A 232 -5.51 -15.10 -2.80
CA ILE A 232 -4.68 -13.89 -2.90
C ILE A 232 -5.26 -12.93 -3.95
N LEU A 233 -5.68 -13.45 -5.12
CA LEU A 233 -6.27 -12.63 -6.19
C LEU A 233 -7.64 -12.06 -5.77
N LYS A 234 -8.42 -12.79 -4.97
CA LYS A 234 -9.68 -12.31 -4.39
C LYS A 234 -9.49 -11.05 -3.54
N TYR A 235 -8.36 -10.89 -2.87
CA TYR A 235 -8.06 -9.64 -2.16
C TYR A 235 -7.89 -8.45 -3.13
N LEU A 236 -7.35 -8.67 -4.33
CA LEU A 236 -7.25 -7.64 -5.36
C LEU A 236 -8.59 -7.30 -5.97
N THR A 237 -9.52 -8.25 -6.09
CA THR A 237 -10.86 -7.98 -6.64
C THR A 237 -11.66 -7.03 -5.74
N TRP A 238 -11.48 -7.08 -4.42
CA TRP A 238 -12.03 -6.08 -3.49
C TRP A 238 -11.46 -4.68 -3.72
N ASN A 239 -10.24 -4.59 -4.25
CA ASN A 239 -9.54 -3.34 -4.54
C ASN A 239 -9.56 -2.98 -6.04
N ALA A 240 -10.44 -3.59 -6.84
CA ALA A 240 -10.53 -3.34 -8.28
C ALA A 240 -10.77 -1.86 -8.60
N LYS A 241 -11.58 -1.15 -7.80
CA LYS A 241 -11.78 0.30 -7.92
C LYS A 241 -10.46 1.05 -7.77
N SER A 242 -9.69 0.77 -6.73
CA SER A 242 -8.38 1.40 -6.49
C SER A 242 -7.38 1.11 -7.61
N LEU A 243 -7.37 -0.12 -8.15
CA LEU A 243 -6.53 -0.48 -9.29
C LEU A 243 -6.87 0.36 -10.53
N LEU A 244 -8.17 0.55 -10.82
CA LEU A 244 -8.63 1.36 -11.94
C LEU A 244 -8.39 2.86 -11.72
N GLN A 245 -8.42 3.36 -10.48
CA GLN A 245 -8.00 4.73 -10.17
C GLN A 245 -6.52 4.99 -10.51
N ASN A 246 -5.71 3.92 -10.56
CA ASN A 246 -4.33 3.93 -11.06
C ASN A 246 -3.43 4.97 -10.36
N LYS A 247 -3.64 5.16 -9.05
CA LYS A 247 -2.87 6.11 -8.22
C LYS A 247 -1.78 5.41 -7.42
N ASP A 248 -0.72 6.15 -7.12
CA ASP A 248 0.32 5.73 -6.18
C ASP A 248 0.71 6.83 -5.19
N SER A 249 1.40 6.40 -4.14
CA SER A 249 1.90 7.23 -3.04
C SER A 249 3.41 7.52 -3.18
N ASN A 250 4.01 7.22 -4.34
CA ASN A 250 5.47 7.26 -4.52
C ASN A 250 6.05 8.63 -4.19
N ARG A 251 5.40 9.72 -4.64
CA ARG A 251 5.87 11.08 -4.37
C ARG A 251 5.98 11.37 -2.87
N VAL A 252 5.00 10.95 -2.08
CA VAL A 252 5.01 11.11 -0.61
C VAL A 252 6.11 10.25 0.01
N GLU A 253 6.30 9.02 -0.48
CA GLU A 253 7.34 8.10 0.02
C GLU A 253 8.76 8.59 -0.29
N THR A 254 9.02 9.04 -1.52
CA THR A 254 10.30 9.64 -1.92
C THR A 254 10.57 10.93 -1.15
N PHE A 255 9.56 11.77 -0.95
CA PHE A 255 9.73 12.98 -0.14
C PHE A 255 10.06 12.63 1.32
N LYS A 256 9.33 11.66 1.91
CA LYS A 256 9.64 11.13 3.25
C LYS A 256 11.04 10.51 3.33
N SER A 257 11.53 9.82 2.30
CA SER A 257 12.90 9.29 2.31
C SER A 257 13.94 10.40 2.32
N ASN A 258 13.74 11.46 1.53
CA ASN A 258 14.63 12.61 1.50
C ASN A 258 14.64 13.36 2.85
N ILE A 259 13.46 13.65 3.42
CA ILE A 259 13.37 14.30 4.74
C ILE A 259 14.14 13.50 5.80
N LYS A 260 13.97 12.17 5.81
CA LYS A 260 14.66 11.31 6.78
C LYS A 260 16.18 11.43 6.70
N MET A 261 16.76 11.67 5.52
CA MET A 261 18.20 11.86 5.37
C MET A 261 18.67 13.18 6.01
N TYR A 262 17.93 14.27 5.84
CA TYR A 262 18.34 15.58 6.36
C TYR A 262 18.13 15.75 7.87
N TRP A 263 17.10 15.12 8.44
CA TRP A 263 16.88 15.16 9.90
C TRP A 263 17.93 14.39 10.71
N TRP A 264 18.61 13.41 10.10
CA TRP A 264 19.71 12.66 10.74
C TRP A 264 21.07 13.36 10.64
N LYS A 265 21.19 14.40 9.81
CA LYS A 265 22.44 15.16 9.63
C LYS A 265 22.58 16.36 10.57
N LYS A 266 21.60 16.63 11.45
CA LYS A 266 21.81 17.61 12.53
C LYS A 266 22.46 16.88 13.72
N ASN A 267 23.78 17.07 13.80
CA ASN A 267 24.69 16.69 14.88
C ASN A 267 24.13 17.02 16.27
#